data_AF-A0A971EXW4-F1
#
_entry.id   AF-A0A971EXW4-F1
#
_cell.length_a   1.000
_cell.length_b   1.000
_cell.length_c   1.000
_cell.angle_alpha   90.00
_cell.angle_beta   90.00
_cell.angle_gamma   90.00
#
_symmetry.space_group_name_H-M   'P 1'
#
loop_
_entity.id
_entity.type
_entity.pdbx_description
1 polymer ?
#
loop_
_entity_poly.entity_id
_entity_poly.type
_entity_poly.pdbx_seq_one_letter_code
_entity_poly.pdbx_strand_id
1 'polypeptide(L)'
;MASIEYGIDGYGLKVYAEEALSGRTYICHYCHEEILVRKCYDRDDYFAHKSISNRTPQQMMCPGYTGEGKIEDKVDQVYITNGGLPLYLCEYISGKYQLNAYFSPISQKSMNLLESWNSIIEITECGKKEEYYANSIKYYRLKTDAEWIKIKCRNVENIIPEVQRKWEWGIRGLNCEKDIFHSNYGGGYRVALHSNIVAGKEYLIISKYRSVPNVSGITYYQKGTIRFNNLYNIKEYNVYSMVVDKVTDQAIAYIQNKGYQLIEQSDEIIPMWPPAVIEGKELIYRRKDHTAYLYHNKRSEQQLFNIGGYGLRNIVENSKIFEVSTDNKIVLLSDYKFNCLSNEIRFMLTQTRNNFDNDNLFIPRITWKDDSGLVKQLSEDDIELLSLKKVYIDADVDFVTCIVKGVCIEKSTKRVLEGKHLGRKIIISMEPFGTTVIEDKKAVKREGESNLDIESIIKELYRCSSAMVPINRDFFEVYRFAVNNSEELFRIMKNWAVKKQMPYAAVRYLYRIKEVLKNEHY
;
A
#
# COMPACT_ATOMS: atom_id res chain seq x y z
N MET A 1 12.35 36.85 21.46
CA MET A 1 13.71 36.31 21.18
C MET A 1 13.53 34.93 20.58
N ALA A 2 14.34 34.53 19.60
CA ALA A 2 14.48 33.13 19.27
C ALA A 2 15.29 32.46 20.38
N SER A 3 14.63 31.73 21.28
CA SER A 3 15.30 30.97 22.32
C SER A 3 15.07 29.50 22.06
N ILE A 4 16.16 28.74 21.98
CA ILE A 4 16.11 27.28 22.03
C ILE A 4 15.89 26.94 23.49
N GLU A 5 14.77 26.28 23.80
CA GLU A 5 14.32 26.00 25.16
C GLU A 5 15.33 25.18 25.96
N TYR A 6 15.86 24.12 25.34
CA TYR A 6 16.85 23.24 25.94
C TYR A 6 17.85 22.71 24.90
N GLY A 7 19.05 22.41 25.37
CA GLY A 7 20.08 21.69 24.63
C GLY A 7 20.18 20.23 25.08
N ILE A 8 20.81 19.39 24.26
CA ILE A 8 21.17 18.01 24.60
C ILE A 8 22.65 17.99 24.94
N ASP A 9 23.03 17.45 26.10
CA ASP A 9 24.44 17.33 26.50
C ASP A 9 25.13 16.09 25.88
N GLY A 10 26.40 15.88 26.20
CA GLY A 10 27.17 14.73 25.68
C GLY A 10 26.66 13.35 26.15
N TYR A 11 25.76 13.32 27.13
CA TYR A 11 25.14 12.11 27.67
C TYR A 11 23.70 11.91 27.16
N GLY A 12 23.22 12.75 26.23
CA GLY A 12 21.87 12.66 25.70
C GLY A 12 20.80 13.30 26.59
N LEU A 13 21.19 13.97 27.69
CA LEU A 13 20.25 14.58 28.62
C LEU A 13 19.78 15.94 28.15
N LYS A 14 18.49 16.23 28.36
CA LYS A 14 17.93 17.58 28.16
C LYS A 14 18.42 18.49 29.28
N VAL A 15 19.05 19.60 28.92
CA VAL A 15 19.57 20.60 29.86
C VAL A 15 18.99 21.96 29.49
N TYR A 16 18.32 22.60 30.44
CA TYR A 16 17.79 23.95 30.28
C TYR A 16 18.90 24.99 30.41
N ALA A 17 18.72 26.16 29.78
CA ALA A 17 19.78 27.16 29.70
C ALA A 17 20.25 27.68 31.07
N GLU A 18 19.36 27.72 32.05
CA GLU A 18 19.65 28.11 33.45
C GLU A 18 20.62 27.13 34.12
N GLU A 19 20.47 25.83 33.87
CA GLU A 19 21.28 24.75 34.44
C GLU A 19 22.57 24.50 33.62
N ALA A 20 22.63 25.01 32.39
CA ALA A 20 23.74 24.80 31.50
C ALA A 20 25.01 25.53 31.95
N LEU A 21 26.14 24.84 31.81
CA LEU A 21 27.45 25.36 32.16
C LEU A 21 28.04 26.16 31.00
N SER A 22 28.45 27.39 31.28
CA SER A 22 29.10 28.25 30.29
C SER A 22 30.41 27.63 29.80
N GLY A 23 30.71 27.81 28.51
CA GLY A 23 31.89 27.21 27.85
C GLY A 23 31.73 25.74 27.44
N ARG A 24 30.63 25.07 27.82
CA ARG A 24 30.29 23.75 27.26
C ARG A 24 29.46 23.88 25.99
N THR A 25 29.67 22.94 25.08
CA THR A 25 28.86 22.78 23.86
C THR A 25 27.71 21.83 24.13
N TYR A 26 26.54 22.21 23.65
CA TYR A 26 25.32 21.41 23.68
C TYR A 26 24.82 21.21 22.24
N ILE A 27 23.91 20.26 22.03
CA ILE A 27 23.32 19.99 20.72
C ILE A 27 21.88 20.53 20.68
N CYS A 28 21.56 21.28 19.64
CA CYS A 28 20.23 21.79 19.39
C CYS A 28 19.30 20.66 18.97
N HIS A 29 18.23 20.44 19.72
CA HIS A 29 17.29 19.35 19.42
C HIS A 29 16.44 19.57 18.15
N TYR A 30 16.53 20.74 17.49
CA TYR A 30 15.82 21.00 16.22
C TYR A 30 16.68 20.66 14.98
N CYS A 31 17.88 21.24 14.89
CA CYS A 31 18.77 21.06 13.73
C CYS A 31 19.98 20.15 14.01
N HIS A 32 20.13 19.67 15.25
CA HIS A 32 21.26 18.83 15.70
C HIS A 32 22.63 19.50 15.59
N GLU A 33 22.69 20.83 15.56
CA GLU A 33 23.96 21.56 15.55
C GLU A 33 24.40 21.98 16.95
N GLU A 34 25.68 22.29 17.07
CA GLU A 34 26.24 22.86 18.29
C GLU A 34 25.56 24.20 18.64
N ILE A 35 25.25 24.32 19.93
CA ILE A 35 24.72 25.52 20.58
C ILE A 35 25.49 25.80 21.86
N LEU A 36 25.56 27.07 22.20
CA LEU A 36 26.24 27.55 23.40
C LEU A 36 25.22 28.28 24.27
N VAL A 37 25.32 28.05 25.58
CA VAL A 37 24.54 28.81 26.56
C VAL A 37 25.08 30.24 26.63
N ARG A 38 24.17 31.22 26.63
CA ARG A 38 24.46 32.63 26.88
C ARG A 38 23.87 33.01 28.23
N LYS A 39 24.76 33.18 29.20
CA LYS A 39 24.41 33.64 30.54
C LYS A 39 24.14 35.13 30.53
N CYS A 40 22.96 35.56 30.97
CA CYS A 40 22.50 36.94 30.92
C CYS A 40 22.27 37.51 32.31
N TYR A 41 22.50 38.82 32.50
CA TYR A 41 22.26 39.49 33.78
C TYR A 41 20.82 40.04 33.90
N ASP A 42 20.30 40.62 32.81
CA ASP A 42 18.99 41.32 32.81
C ASP A 42 17.91 40.57 32.01
N ARG A 43 18.19 39.33 31.59
CA ARG A 43 17.30 38.50 30.77
C ARG A 43 17.52 37.04 31.13
N ASP A 44 16.56 36.19 30.76
CA ASP A 44 16.69 34.75 30.94
C ASP A 44 17.87 34.21 30.14
N ASP A 45 18.56 33.22 30.73
CA ASP A 45 19.60 32.46 30.04
C ASP A 45 19.00 31.74 28.82
N TYR A 46 19.76 31.68 27.73
CA TYR A 46 19.27 31.02 26.52
C TYR A 46 20.38 30.34 25.73
N PHE A 47 20.00 29.33 24.96
CA PHE A 47 20.88 28.72 23.98
C PHE A 47 20.83 29.44 22.65
N ALA A 48 22.01 29.58 22.02
CA ALA A 48 22.14 30.21 20.71
C ALA A 48 23.10 29.45 19.79
N HIS A 49 22.77 29.46 18.51
CA HIS A 49 23.66 29.04 17.45
C HIS A 49 24.76 30.08 17.16
N LYS A 50 25.83 29.63 16.51
CA LYS A 50 26.74 30.53 15.79
C LYS A 50 26.00 31.14 14.59
N SER A 51 26.33 32.37 14.22
CA SER A 51 25.70 33.01 13.05
C SER A 51 26.18 32.36 11.76
N ILE A 52 25.24 32.00 10.87
CA ILE A 52 25.49 31.39 9.56
C ILE A 52 24.69 32.14 8.51
N SER A 53 25.34 32.53 7.40
CA SER A 53 24.74 33.26 6.28
C SER A 53 24.04 32.35 5.27
N ASN A 54 24.61 31.19 4.96
CA ASN A 54 24.07 30.23 3.99
C ASN A 54 23.45 29.04 4.69
N ARG A 55 22.18 29.17 5.07
CA ARG A 55 21.48 28.13 5.84
C ARG A 55 21.00 26.98 4.94
N THR A 56 21.12 25.75 5.43
CA THR A 56 20.46 24.58 4.85
C THR A 56 18.95 24.64 5.15
N PRO A 57 18.10 23.95 4.38
CA PRO A 57 16.68 23.83 4.69
C PRO A 57 16.42 23.32 6.12
N GLN A 58 17.25 22.39 6.62
CA GLN A 58 17.14 21.92 8.00
C GLN A 58 17.40 23.03 9.03
N GLN A 59 18.40 23.88 8.80
CA GLN A 59 18.70 25.04 9.65
C GLN A 59 17.60 26.11 9.54
N MET A 60 16.99 26.28 8.38
CA MET A 60 15.88 27.24 8.16
C MET A 60 14.60 26.90 8.92
N MET A 61 14.42 25.64 9.37
CA MET A 61 13.32 25.24 10.25
C MET A 61 13.61 25.51 11.73
N CYS A 62 14.87 25.67 12.12
CA CYS A 62 15.24 25.78 13.52
C CYS A 62 14.83 27.16 14.08
N PRO A 63 14.04 27.21 15.18
CA PRO A 63 13.57 28.46 15.74
C PRO A 63 14.72 29.35 16.22
N GLY A 64 15.85 28.74 16.63
CA GLY A 64 17.06 29.42 17.11
C GLY A 64 17.80 30.26 16.07
N TYR A 65 17.52 30.07 14.78
CA TYR A 65 18.04 30.94 13.72
C TYR A 65 17.04 32.05 13.41
N THR A 66 17.41 33.32 13.58
CA THR A 66 16.58 34.49 13.23
C THR A 66 16.93 35.05 11.86
N GLY A 67 15.98 35.64 11.14
CA GLY A 67 16.21 36.32 9.85
C GLY A 67 15.36 35.78 8.70
N GLU A 68 15.65 36.24 7.49
CA GLU A 68 14.93 35.86 6.27
C GLU A 68 15.13 34.38 5.91
N GLY A 69 14.14 33.80 5.22
CA GLY A 69 14.20 32.41 4.73
C GLY A 69 13.80 31.34 5.74
N LYS A 70 13.08 31.69 6.82
CA LYS A 70 12.50 30.70 7.74
C LYS A 70 11.46 29.83 7.04
N ILE A 71 11.46 28.54 7.40
CA ILE A 71 10.47 27.56 6.91
C ILE A 71 9.51 27.24 8.06
N GLU A 72 8.33 27.83 8.00
CA GLU A 72 7.29 27.69 9.04
C GLU A 72 6.15 26.75 8.63
N ASP A 73 6.03 26.42 7.33
CA ASP A 73 5.02 25.49 6.85
C ASP A 73 5.28 24.07 7.38
N LYS A 74 4.27 23.48 8.03
CA LYS A 74 4.39 22.17 8.67
C LYS A 74 4.61 21.04 7.67
N VAL A 75 4.06 21.15 6.46
CA VAL A 75 4.23 20.12 5.42
C VAL A 75 5.67 20.16 4.91
N ASP A 76 6.21 21.34 4.66
CA ASP A 76 7.62 21.53 4.28
C ASP A 76 8.56 20.96 5.33
N GLN A 77 8.29 21.23 6.61
CA GLN A 77 9.07 20.69 7.72
C GLN A 77 9.05 19.15 7.74
N VAL A 78 7.91 18.52 7.45
CA VAL A 78 7.80 17.04 7.36
C VAL A 78 8.71 16.51 6.24
N TYR A 79 8.68 17.10 5.05
CA TYR A 79 9.55 16.65 3.96
C TYR A 79 11.04 16.84 4.30
N ILE A 80 11.42 17.99 4.83
CA ILE A 80 12.82 18.31 5.17
C ILE A 80 13.34 17.39 6.28
N THR A 81 12.56 17.11 7.33
CA THR A 81 12.94 16.18 8.42
C THR A 81 13.06 14.73 7.94
N ASN A 82 12.30 14.35 6.92
CA ASN A 82 12.45 13.08 6.20
C ASN A 82 13.58 13.09 5.15
N GLY A 83 14.29 14.23 5.01
CA GLY A 83 15.50 14.38 4.21
C GLY A 83 15.33 15.08 2.87
N GLY A 84 14.17 15.71 2.62
CA GLY A 84 13.77 16.17 1.29
C GLY A 84 13.47 14.96 0.42
N LEU A 85 14.36 14.68 -0.54
CA LEU A 85 14.35 13.39 -1.23
C LEU A 85 14.85 12.26 -0.30
N PRO A 86 14.08 11.18 -0.15
CA PRO A 86 14.47 10.06 0.71
C PRO A 86 15.72 9.35 0.17
N LEU A 87 16.65 9.07 1.08
CA LEU A 87 17.85 8.29 0.81
C LEU A 87 17.63 6.82 1.14
N TYR A 88 18.15 5.97 0.27
CA TYR A 88 18.14 4.52 0.40
C TYR A 88 19.56 4.00 0.32
N LEU A 89 19.94 3.22 1.32
CA LEU A 89 21.18 2.47 1.34
C LEU A 89 20.91 1.11 0.72
N CYS A 90 21.36 0.91 -0.51
CA CYS A 90 21.08 -0.28 -1.30
C CYS A 90 22.32 -1.13 -1.49
N GLU A 91 22.21 -2.43 -1.22
CA GLU A 91 23.21 -3.42 -1.59
C GLU A 91 23.05 -3.72 -3.09
N TYR A 92 24.04 -3.33 -3.90
CA TYR A 92 23.98 -3.53 -5.36
C TYR A 92 24.75 -4.77 -5.81
N ILE A 93 25.74 -5.17 -5.02
CA ILE A 93 26.49 -6.44 -5.11
C ILE A 93 26.74 -6.87 -3.66
N SER A 94 26.83 -8.17 -3.40
CA SER A 94 27.11 -8.69 -2.06
C SER A 94 28.25 -7.94 -1.36
N GLY A 95 27.94 -7.39 -0.18
CA GLY A 95 28.85 -6.61 0.66
C GLY A 95 29.20 -5.21 0.14
N LYS A 96 28.56 -4.75 -0.94
CA LYS A 96 28.81 -3.45 -1.56
C LYS A 96 27.53 -2.62 -1.65
N TYR A 97 27.58 -1.47 -1.00
CA TYR A 97 26.45 -0.58 -0.84
C TYR A 97 26.62 0.73 -1.62
N GLN A 98 25.49 1.33 -1.98
CA GLN A 98 25.41 2.67 -2.57
C GLN A 98 24.23 3.45 -1.96
N LEU A 99 24.32 4.78 -1.99
CA LEU A 99 23.21 5.65 -1.61
C LEU A 99 22.49 6.18 -2.84
N ASN A 100 21.18 5.96 -2.87
CA ASN A 100 20.29 6.44 -3.92
C ASN A 100 19.25 7.38 -3.31
N ALA A 101 19.15 8.60 -3.83
CA ALA A 101 18.05 9.52 -3.54
C ALA A 101 16.91 9.25 -4.52
N TYR A 102 15.73 8.88 -4.03
CA TYR A 102 14.59 8.55 -4.89
C TYR A 102 13.65 9.74 -5.03
N PHE A 103 13.28 10.04 -6.27
CA PHE A 103 12.33 11.10 -6.58
C PHE A 103 10.93 10.61 -6.23
N SER A 104 10.35 11.21 -5.21
CA SER A 104 8.99 10.86 -4.77
C SER A 104 7.97 11.13 -5.87
N PRO A 105 6.96 10.29 -6.07
CA PRO A 105 5.98 10.48 -7.13
C PRO A 105 5.21 11.78 -6.92
N ILE A 106 4.95 12.49 -8.03
CA ILE A 106 4.10 13.68 -8.08
C ILE A 106 2.81 13.35 -8.81
N SER A 107 1.77 14.17 -8.61
CA SER A 107 0.50 13.99 -9.31
C SER A 107 0.65 14.08 -10.82
N GLN A 108 -0.22 13.38 -11.55
CA GLN A 108 -0.23 13.42 -13.02
C GLN A 108 -0.38 14.84 -13.55
N LYS A 109 -1.16 15.69 -12.85
CA LYS A 109 -1.30 17.12 -13.16
C LYS A 109 0.05 17.82 -13.13
N SER A 110 0.82 17.64 -12.04
CA SER A 110 2.15 18.24 -11.91
C SER A 110 3.12 17.68 -12.95
N MET A 111 3.09 16.37 -13.22
CA MET A 111 3.97 15.75 -14.23
C MET A 111 3.66 16.26 -15.65
N ASN A 112 2.39 16.35 -16.04
CA ASN A 112 1.99 16.87 -17.35
C ASN A 112 2.47 18.32 -17.57
N LEU A 113 2.46 19.14 -16.52
CA LEU A 113 2.99 20.51 -16.60
C LEU A 113 4.50 20.49 -16.86
N LEU A 114 5.26 19.71 -16.08
CA LEU A 114 6.71 19.58 -16.26
C LEU A 114 7.08 19.05 -17.64
N GLU A 115 6.31 18.09 -18.18
CA GLU A 115 6.50 17.58 -19.54
C GLU A 115 6.21 18.65 -20.59
N SER A 116 5.09 19.38 -20.45
CA SER A 116 4.72 20.45 -21.39
C SER A 116 5.75 21.58 -21.45
N TRP A 117 6.42 21.86 -20.32
CA TRP A 117 7.45 22.89 -20.22
C TRP A 117 8.86 22.37 -20.55
N ASN A 118 9.00 21.08 -20.87
CA ASN A 118 10.30 20.43 -21.05
C ASN A 118 11.25 20.71 -19.87
N SER A 119 10.72 20.53 -18.65
CA SER A 119 11.40 20.89 -17.41
C SER A 119 12.61 19.99 -17.14
N ILE A 120 13.68 20.60 -16.63
CA ILE A 120 14.95 19.94 -16.33
C ILE A 120 15.19 19.99 -14.82
N ILE A 121 15.59 18.87 -14.24
CA ILE A 121 16.06 18.76 -12.86
C ILE A 121 17.57 18.97 -12.85
N GLU A 122 18.01 20.09 -12.28
CA GLU A 122 19.41 20.39 -12.00
C GLU A 122 19.76 19.91 -10.59
N ILE A 123 20.71 18.99 -10.48
CA ILE A 123 21.27 18.50 -9.22
C ILE A 123 22.67 19.10 -9.07
N THR A 124 22.91 19.81 -7.97
CA THR A 124 24.21 20.42 -7.66
C THR A 124 24.87 19.73 -6.46
N GLU A 125 25.91 18.93 -6.71
CA GLU A 125 26.69 18.20 -5.71
C GLU A 125 28.15 18.71 -5.73
N CYS A 126 28.64 19.23 -4.61
CA CYS A 126 29.99 19.82 -4.49
C CYS A 126 30.36 20.82 -5.61
N GLY A 127 29.39 21.64 -6.04
CA GLY A 127 29.57 22.64 -7.10
C GLY A 127 29.51 22.09 -8.53
N LYS A 128 29.45 20.76 -8.72
CA LYS A 128 29.20 20.13 -10.02
C LYS A 128 27.70 20.02 -10.26
N LYS A 129 27.30 20.24 -11.51
CA LYS A 129 25.92 20.24 -11.95
C LYS A 129 25.65 19.07 -12.88
N GLU A 130 24.56 18.37 -12.62
CA GLU A 130 24.03 17.33 -13.49
C GLU A 130 22.57 17.66 -13.81
N GLU A 131 22.20 17.47 -15.06
CA GLU A 131 20.88 17.81 -15.57
C GLU A 131 20.18 16.57 -16.11
N TYR A 132 18.92 16.43 -15.75
CA TYR A 132 18.07 15.32 -16.16
C TYR A 132 16.69 15.85 -16.56
N TYR A 133 16.04 15.22 -17.53
CA TYR A 133 14.64 15.54 -17.80
C TYR A 133 13.76 15.08 -16.63
N ALA A 134 12.83 15.94 -16.19
CA ALA A 134 11.98 15.69 -15.02
C ALA A 134 11.14 14.40 -15.13
N ASN A 135 10.70 14.05 -16.34
CA ASN A 135 9.94 12.83 -16.60
C ASN A 135 10.79 11.55 -16.65
N SER A 136 12.12 11.67 -16.68
CA SER A 136 13.04 10.53 -16.85
C SER A 136 13.72 10.11 -15.55
N ILE A 137 13.87 11.04 -14.59
CA ILE A 137 14.64 10.80 -13.38
C ILE A 137 13.81 10.07 -12.32
N LYS A 138 14.33 8.91 -11.89
CA LYS A 138 13.70 8.09 -10.83
C LYS A 138 14.50 8.15 -9.54
N TYR A 139 15.81 8.06 -9.67
CA TYR A 139 16.72 8.17 -8.55
C TYR A 139 18.02 8.83 -9.01
N TYR A 140 18.72 9.42 -8.05
CA TYR A 140 20.07 9.94 -8.20
C TYR A 140 21.01 9.19 -7.27
N ARG A 141 22.08 8.60 -7.82
CA ARG A 141 23.13 7.97 -7.02
C ARG A 141 24.06 9.05 -6.49
N LEU A 142 24.17 9.14 -5.17
CA LEU A 142 25.07 10.09 -4.52
C LEU A 142 26.52 9.74 -4.83
N LYS A 143 27.34 10.75 -5.15
CA LYS A 143 28.76 10.58 -5.48
C LYS A 143 29.67 11.04 -4.35
N THR A 144 29.14 11.80 -3.40
CA THR A 144 29.86 12.38 -2.26
C THR A 144 29.12 12.22 -0.94
N ASP A 145 29.81 12.54 0.15
CA ASP A 145 29.29 12.65 1.51
C ASP A 145 28.90 14.10 1.88
N ALA A 146 28.57 14.94 0.88
CA ALA A 146 28.14 16.32 1.13
C ALA A 146 26.91 16.37 2.05
N GLU A 147 26.86 17.30 3.00
CA GLU A 147 25.77 17.39 3.98
C GLU A 147 24.42 17.74 3.35
N TRP A 148 24.44 18.55 2.28
CA TRP A 148 23.24 18.91 1.52
C TRP A 148 23.55 19.01 0.03
N ILE A 149 22.68 18.43 -0.79
CA ILE A 149 22.75 18.47 -2.26
C ILE A 149 21.54 19.25 -2.74
N LYS A 150 21.79 20.30 -3.53
CA LYS A 150 20.74 21.20 -4.00
C LYS A 150 20.07 20.62 -5.24
N ILE A 151 18.74 20.71 -5.29
CA ILE A 151 17.93 20.36 -6.45
C ILE A 151 17.18 21.61 -6.89
N LYS A 152 17.11 21.83 -8.19
CA LYS A 152 16.31 22.91 -8.77
C LYS A 152 15.64 22.43 -10.05
N CYS A 153 14.34 22.71 -10.17
CA CYS A 153 13.62 22.55 -11.42
C CYS A 153 13.82 23.79 -12.29
N ARG A 154 14.24 23.57 -13.54
CA ARG A 154 14.47 24.59 -14.57
C ARG A 154 13.44 24.43 -15.68
N ASN A 155 13.31 25.48 -16.50
CA ASN A 155 12.30 25.57 -17.56
C ASN A 155 10.90 25.31 -16.98
N VAL A 156 10.55 26.07 -15.94
CA VAL A 156 9.20 26.08 -15.34
C VAL A 156 8.61 27.46 -15.53
N GLU A 157 7.40 27.53 -16.08
CA GLU A 157 6.71 28.81 -16.27
C GLU A 157 6.17 29.35 -14.94
N ASN A 158 5.76 28.45 -14.04
CA ASN A 158 5.21 28.78 -12.73
C ASN A 158 5.70 27.80 -11.66
N ILE A 159 5.69 28.24 -10.40
CA ILE A 159 5.99 27.38 -9.25
C ILE A 159 4.92 26.28 -9.14
N ILE A 160 5.35 25.02 -9.06
CA ILE A 160 4.49 23.88 -8.74
C ILE A 160 4.74 23.53 -7.27
N PRO A 161 3.82 23.85 -6.32
CA PRO A 161 4.05 23.62 -4.90
C PRO A 161 4.35 22.16 -4.57
N GLU A 162 3.74 21.20 -5.27
CA GLU A 162 4.04 19.78 -5.07
C GLU A 162 5.50 19.43 -5.40
N VAL A 163 6.05 19.96 -6.48
CA VAL A 163 7.44 19.74 -6.91
C VAL A 163 8.41 20.41 -5.94
N GLN A 164 8.10 21.62 -5.51
CA GLN A 164 8.91 22.33 -4.52
C GLN A 164 9.07 21.49 -3.24
N ARG A 165 7.94 20.97 -2.72
CA ARG A 165 7.90 20.20 -1.48
C ARG A 165 8.51 18.82 -1.59
N LYS A 166 8.25 18.12 -2.70
CA LYS A 166 8.71 16.73 -2.87
C LYS A 166 10.14 16.66 -3.36
N TRP A 167 10.61 17.61 -4.20
CA TRP A 167 11.89 17.50 -4.91
C TRP A 167 12.86 18.65 -4.60
N GLU A 168 12.42 19.91 -4.64
CA GLU A 168 13.34 21.06 -4.61
C GLU A 168 13.90 21.41 -3.23
N TRP A 169 13.37 20.84 -2.14
CA TRP A 169 14.05 20.91 -0.85
C TRP A 169 15.46 20.31 -0.91
N GLY A 170 15.71 19.43 -1.87
CA GLY A 170 17.02 18.83 -2.13
C GLY A 170 17.20 17.51 -1.42
N ILE A 171 18.46 17.09 -1.26
CA ILE A 171 18.82 15.84 -0.60
C ILE A 171 19.64 16.21 0.62
N ARG A 172 19.15 15.89 1.82
CA ARG A 172 20.03 15.81 2.99
C ARG A 172 20.99 14.66 2.74
N GLY A 173 22.27 14.92 2.57
CA GLY A 173 23.25 13.88 2.27
C GLY A 173 23.59 13.03 3.50
N LEU A 174 24.72 12.32 3.45
CA LEU A 174 25.08 11.35 4.48
C LEU A 174 25.79 12.02 5.66
N ASN A 175 25.23 11.86 6.86
CA ASN A 175 25.95 12.11 8.11
C ASN A 175 26.23 10.78 8.81
N CYS A 176 27.45 10.24 8.69
CA CYS A 176 27.82 8.94 9.29
C CYS A 176 27.67 8.89 10.82
N GLU A 177 27.71 10.04 11.50
CA GLU A 177 27.58 10.09 12.95
C GLU A 177 26.13 10.06 13.40
N LYS A 178 25.18 10.47 12.56
CA LYS A 178 23.77 10.64 12.92
C LYS A 178 22.81 9.80 12.11
N ASP A 179 23.14 9.39 10.89
CA ASP A 179 22.15 8.70 10.05
C ASP A 179 22.00 7.23 10.44
N ILE A 180 20.74 6.82 10.60
CA ILE A 180 20.31 5.44 10.77
C ILE A 180 19.37 5.11 9.60
N PHE A 181 19.45 3.89 9.09
CA PHE A 181 18.60 3.37 8.03
C PHE A 181 17.84 2.15 8.56
N HIS A 182 16.61 1.95 8.10
CA HIS A 182 15.91 0.68 8.35
C HIS A 182 16.65 -0.47 7.65
N SER A 183 16.61 -1.68 8.21
CA SER A 183 17.14 -2.88 7.56
C SER A 183 16.01 -3.67 6.92
N ASN A 184 15.98 -3.72 5.59
CA ASN A 184 15.05 -4.51 4.79
C ASN A 184 15.82 -5.40 3.79
N TYR A 185 15.10 -6.22 3.02
CA TYR A 185 15.70 -7.05 1.98
C TYR A 185 16.45 -6.18 0.94
N GLY A 186 17.76 -6.38 0.81
CA GLY A 186 18.62 -5.66 -0.16
C GLY A 186 19.02 -4.23 0.25
N GLY A 187 18.71 -3.79 1.48
CA GLY A 187 19.08 -2.45 1.96
C GLY A 187 18.00 -1.79 2.81
N GLY A 188 17.95 -0.46 2.86
CA GLY A 188 16.81 0.23 3.44
C GLY A 188 16.85 1.75 3.43
N TYR A 189 15.70 2.33 3.79
CA TYR A 189 15.48 3.77 3.74
C TYR A 189 15.98 4.44 5.01
N ARG A 190 16.44 5.69 4.87
CA ARG A 190 16.87 6.49 6.00
C ARG A 190 15.71 6.76 6.97
N VAL A 191 15.95 6.56 8.25
CA VAL A 191 15.03 6.93 9.33
C VAL A 191 14.90 8.46 9.35
N ALA A 192 13.69 8.97 9.48
CA ALA A 192 13.48 10.41 9.59
C ALA A 192 14.17 10.96 10.85
N LEU A 193 14.71 12.18 10.78
CA LEU A 193 15.27 12.82 11.95
C LEU A 193 14.19 12.97 13.02
N HIS A 194 14.57 12.83 14.29
CA HIS A 194 13.67 12.89 15.45
C HIS A 194 12.67 11.73 15.54
N SER A 195 12.72 10.74 14.64
CA SER A 195 11.86 9.56 14.72
C SER A 195 12.39 8.53 15.73
N ASN A 196 11.66 7.43 15.84
CA ASN A 196 11.87 6.39 16.83
C ASN A 196 12.71 5.23 16.28
N ILE A 197 13.68 4.79 17.08
CA ILE A 197 14.41 3.53 16.97
C ILE A 197 13.76 2.55 17.93
N VAL A 198 13.40 1.38 17.42
CA VAL A 198 12.65 0.36 18.16
C VAL A 198 13.59 -0.72 18.63
N ALA A 199 13.58 -1.03 19.93
CA ALA A 199 14.33 -2.16 20.47
C ALA A 199 13.96 -3.47 19.76
N GLY A 200 14.96 -4.32 19.54
CA GLY A 200 14.83 -5.60 18.83
C GLY A 200 14.66 -5.51 17.31
N LYS A 201 14.55 -4.32 16.72
CA LYS A 201 14.58 -4.16 15.24
C LYS A 201 16.02 -3.99 14.74
N GLU A 202 16.27 -4.55 13.56
CA GLU A 202 17.54 -4.37 12.84
C GLU A 202 17.54 -3.05 12.06
N TYR A 203 18.61 -2.28 12.24
CA TYR A 203 18.88 -1.04 11.51
C TYR A 203 20.25 -1.13 10.83
N LEU A 204 20.48 -0.33 9.81
CA LEU A 204 21.79 -0.15 9.18
C LEU A 204 22.38 1.21 9.58
N ILE A 205 23.68 1.23 9.87
CA ILE A 205 24.47 2.44 10.12
C ILE A 205 25.72 2.44 9.25
N ILE A 206 26.23 3.63 8.96
CA ILE A 206 27.46 3.82 8.18
C ILE A 206 28.51 4.44 9.10
N SER A 207 29.68 3.83 9.21
CA SER A 207 30.78 4.31 10.04
C SER A 207 32.02 4.64 9.22
N LYS A 208 32.64 5.77 9.55
CA LYS A 208 33.96 6.17 9.04
C LYS A 208 35.07 5.21 9.53
N TYR A 209 34.84 4.53 10.65
CA TYR A 209 35.81 3.68 11.31
C TYR A 209 35.48 2.19 11.11
N ARG A 210 36.50 1.33 11.23
CA ARG A 210 36.32 -0.14 11.22
C ARG A 210 35.81 -0.69 12.55
N SER A 211 35.93 0.09 13.62
CA SER A 211 35.36 -0.22 14.91
C SER A 211 34.06 0.55 15.11
N VAL A 212 33.15 -0.08 15.81
CA VAL A 212 31.91 0.50 16.34
C VAL A 212 32.07 0.70 17.85
N PRO A 213 31.41 1.69 18.45
CA PRO A 213 31.47 1.90 19.89
C PRO A 213 30.89 0.68 20.63
N ASN A 214 31.51 0.32 21.75
CA ASN A 214 30.96 -0.69 22.65
C ASN A 214 29.91 -0.03 23.55
N VAL A 215 28.64 -0.17 23.21
CA VAL A 215 27.51 0.41 23.94
C VAL A 215 26.70 -0.73 24.56
N SER A 216 26.51 -0.70 25.88
CA SER A 216 25.75 -1.74 26.58
C SER A 216 24.33 -1.85 26.02
N GLY A 217 23.94 -3.06 25.61
CA GLY A 217 22.61 -3.34 25.05
C GLY A 217 22.47 -3.10 23.54
N ILE A 218 23.54 -2.72 22.83
CA ILE A 218 23.55 -2.61 21.37
C ILE A 218 24.56 -3.58 20.77
N THR A 219 24.13 -4.38 19.81
CA THR A 219 25.00 -5.26 19.02
C THR A 219 25.16 -4.73 17.61
N TYR A 220 26.32 -5.03 17.03
CA TYR A 220 26.69 -4.61 15.69
C TYR A 220 27.27 -5.76 14.88
N TYR A 221 26.90 -5.81 13.60
CA TYR A 221 27.43 -6.80 12.65
C TYR A 221 27.85 -6.10 11.37
N GLN A 222 29.09 -6.28 10.94
CA GLN A 222 29.55 -5.71 9.68
C GLN A 222 28.85 -6.39 8.51
N LYS A 223 28.21 -5.61 7.64
CA LYS A 223 27.50 -6.10 6.45
C LYS A 223 28.29 -5.85 5.16
N GLY A 224 29.04 -4.74 5.08
CA GLY A 224 29.78 -4.41 3.86
C GLY A 224 30.43 -3.05 3.88
N THR A 225 30.67 -2.48 2.70
CA THR A 225 31.24 -1.14 2.54
C THR A 225 30.51 -0.30 1.48
N ILE A 226 30.57 1.01 1.64
CA ILE A 226 30.11 2.02 0.67
C ILE A 226 31.30 2.87 0.24
N ARG A 227 31.36 3.20 -1.05
CA ARG A 227 32.44 4.02 -1.63
C ARG A 227 31.87 5.23 -2.34
N PHE A 228 32.41 6.40 -1.98
CA PHE A 228 32.19 7.67 -2.68
C PHE A 228 33.42 7.99 -3.51
N ASN A 229 33.22 8.05 -4.82
CA ASN A 229 34.29 8.36 -5.78
C ASN A 229 34.15 9.82 -6.20
N ASN A 230 35.01 10.68 -5.66
CA ASN A 230 35.23 12.01 -6.22
C ASN A 230 36.54 12.01 -7.02
N LEU A 231 36.66 12.91 -8.01
CA LEU A 231 37.82 12.99 -8.94
C LEU A 231 39.18 13.05 -8.23
N TYR A 232 39.21 13.50 -6.97
CA TYR A 232 40.44 13.75 -6.21
C TYR A 232 40.58 12.89 -4.94
N ASN A 233 39.53 12.17 -4.52
CA ASN A 233 39.55 11.37 -3.29
C ASN A 233 38.53 10.24 -3.34
N ILE A 234 38.96 9.04 -2.96
CA ILE A 234 38.08 7.90 -2.73
C ILE A 234 37.87 7.79 -1.23
N LYS A 235 36.62 7.93 -0.79
CA LYS A 235 36.24 7.69 0.60
C LYS A 235 35.49 6.37 0.68
N GLU A 236 35.95 5.46 1.54
CA GLU A 236 35.29 4.19 1.82
C GLU A 236 34.84 4.17 3.28
N TYR A 237 33.58 3.77 3.50
CA TYR A 237 33.00 3.62 4.83
C TYR A 237 32.46 2.20 5.01
N ASN A 238 32.36 1.79 6.26
CA ASN A 238 31.84 0.48 6.64
C ASN A 238 30.35 0.57 6.94
N VAL A 239 29.60 -0.42 6.49
CA VAL A 239 28.17 -0.57 6.79
C VAL A 239 28.01 -1.65 7.85
N TYR A 240 27.33 -1.32 8.94
CA TYR A 240 26.99 -2.25 10.01
C TYR A 240 25.48 -2.37 10.14
N SER A 241 25.02 -3.57 10.43
CA SER A 241 23.75 -3.79 11.10
C SER A 241 23.90 -3.44 12.58
N MET A 242 22.88 -2.82 13.15
CA MET A 242 22.76 -2.40 14.54
C MET A 242 21.42 -2.90 15.08
N VAL A 243 21.45 -3.61 16.21
CA VAL A 243 20.25 -4.05 16.94
C VAL A 243 20.38 -3.57 18.38
N VAL A 244 19.32 -2.94 18.90
CA VAL A 244 19.23 -2.61 20.33
C VAL A 244 18.56 -3.77 21.04
N ASP A 245 19.35 -4.71 21.58
CA ASP A 245 18.87 -5.91 22.25
C ASP A 245 18.28 -5.63 23.63
N LYS A 246 18.80 -4.61 24.32
CA LYS A 246 18.36 -4.21 25.65
C LYS A 246 18.34 -2.69 25.78
N VAL A 247 17.26 -2.15 26.31
CA VAL A 247 17.15 -0.72 26.63
C VAL A 247 17.92 -0.44 27.92
N THR A 248 19.13 0.11 27.78
CA THR A 248 19.99 0.58 28.89
C THR A 248 20.16 2.09 28.79
N ASP A 249 20.57 2.75 29.88
CA ASP A 249 20.86 4.19 29.87
C ASP A 249 21.91 4.57 28.82
N GLN A 250 22.91 3.70 28.59
CA GLN A 250 23.92 3.92 27.55
C GLN A 250 23.33 3.81 26.13
N ALA A 251 22.42 2.87 25.91
CA ALA A 251 21.74 2.74 24.62
C ALA A 251 20.83 3.93 24.34
N ILE A 252 20.09 4.40 25.36
CA ILE A 252 19.25 5.61 25.29
C ILE A 252 20.12 6.81 24.93
N ALA A 253 21.19 7.06 25.69
CA ALA A 253 22.12 8.17 25.45
C ALA A 253 22.72 8.11 24.04
N TYR A 254 23.14 6.94 23.59
CA TYR A 254 23.73 6.75 22.26
C TYR A 254 22.73 7.07 21.13
N ILE A 255 21.50 6.57 21.22
CA ILE A 255 20.45 6.82 20.22
C ILE A 255 20.00 8.30 20.23
N GLN A 256 19.86 8.90 21.41
CA GLN A 256 19.48 10.31 21.58
C GLN A 256 20.56 11.26 21.06
N ASN A 257 21.84 10.97 21.30
CA ASN A 257 22.96 11.73 20.75
C ASN A 257 23.01 11.70 19.21
N LYS A 258 22.43 10.67 18.58
CA LYS A 258 22.26 10.62 17.11
C LYS A 258 21.04 11.40 16.61
N GLY A 259 20.17 11.86 17.51
CA GLY A 259 18.97 12.63 17.18
C GLY A 259 17.69 11.82 17.01
N TYR A 260 17.60 10.65 17.64
CA TYR A 260 16.39 9.79 17.63
C TYR A 260 15.94 9.43 19.04
N GLN A 261 14.75 8.88 19.16
CA GLN A 261 14.26 8.31 20.40
C GLN A 261 14.41 6.80 20.40
N LEU A 262 14.87 6.21 21.50
CA LEU A 262 14.76 4.77 21.70
C LEU A 262 13.42 4.43 22.35
N ILE A 263 12.64 3.54 21.74
CA ILE A 263 11.38 3.03 22.28
C ILE A 263 11.39 1.50 22.30
N GLU A 264 10.69 0.90 23.26
CA GLU A 264 10.58 -0.56 23.35
C GLU A 264 9.61 -1.14 22.32
N GLN A 265 8.53 -0.42 22.04
CA GLN A 265 7.46 -0.86 21.13
C GLN A 265 7.03 0.30 20.26
N SER A 266 6.95 0.08 18.96
CA SER A 266 6.37 1.01 17.99
C SER A 266 5.03 0.48 17.54
N ASP A 267 4.14 1.38 17.17
CA ASP A 267 2.97 1.01 16.42
C ASP A 267 3.37 0.62 14.99
N GLU A 268 2.76 -0.46 14.53
CA GLU A 268 2.97 -0.97 13.18
C GLU A 268 1.79 -0.54 12.30
N ILE A 269 2.12 0.00 11.12
CA ILE A 269 1.15 0.28 10.07
C ILE A 269 1.33 -0.77 8.98
N ILE A 270 0.29 -1.55 8.74
CA ILE A 270 0.30 -2.65 7.77
C ILE A 270 -0.68 -2.31 6.64
N PRO A 271 -0.24 -2.19 5.38
CA PRO A 271 -1.14 -2.12 4.24
C PRO A 271 -1.95 -3.41 4.14
N MET A 272 -3.28 -3.31 4.10
CA MET A 272 -4.17 -4.49 4.09
C MET A 272 -4.72 -4.77 2.70
N TRP A 273 -5.44 -3.79 2.13
CA TRP A 273 -6.13 -3.94 0.85
C TRP A 273 -6.37 -2.58 0.19
N PRO A 274 -6.38 -2.46 -1.15
CA PRO A 274 -5.99 -3.47 -2.13
C PRO A 274 -4.48 -3.73 -2.09
N PRO A 275 -4.00 -4.83 -2.70
CA PRO A 275 -2.58 -5.11 -2.76
C PRO A 275 -1.86 -3.97 -3.48
N ALA A 276 -0.78 -3.50 -2.88
CA ALA A 276 0.09 -2.48 -3.46
C ALA A 276 1.47 -3.07 -3.75
N VAL A 277 2.13 -2.57 -4.79
CA VAL A 277 3.57 -2.78 -4.95
C VAL A 277 4.29 -1.84 -4.00
N ILE A 278 5.24 -2.40 -3.24
CA ILE A 278 6.01 -1.64 -2.26
C ILE A 278 7.38 -1.33 -2.87
N GLU A 279 7.67 -0.04 -3.06
CA GLU A 279 9.00 0.44 -3.47
C GLU A 279 9.50 1.43 -2.43
N GLY A 280 10.24 0.92 -1.46
CA GLY A 280 10.70 1.74 -0.34
C GLY A 280 9.55 2.22 0.54
N LYS A 281 9.31 3.53 0.58
CA LYS A 281 8.16 4.16 1.26
C LYS A 281 6.93 4.27 0.35
N GLU A 282 7.03 3.95 -0.94
CA GLU A 282 5.91 4.06 -1.88
C GLU A 282 5.02 2.83 -1.81
N LEU A 283 3.70 3.06 -1.72
CA LEU A 283 2.67 2.07 -1.96
C LEU A 283 1.98 2.41 -3.27
N ILE A 284 2.24 1.60 -4.30
CA ILE A 284 1.77 1.82 -5.66
C ILE A 284 0.51 0.97 -5.88
N TYR A 285 -0.63 1.63 -6.02
CA TYR A 285 -1.94 1.03 -6.24
C TYR A 285 -2.36 1.14 -7.72
N ARG A 286 -3.39 0.38 -8.10
CA ARG A 286 -3.98 0.50 -9.43
C ARG A 286 -4.74 1.81 -9.56
N ARG A 287 -4.88 2.31 -10.79
CA ARG A 287 -5.67 3.53 -11.10
C ARG A 287 -7.13 3.46 -10.65
N LYS A 288 -7.72 2.26 -10.66
CA LYS A 288 -9.12 2.04 -10.21
C LYS A 288 -9.26 1.92 -8.69
N ASP A 289 -8.16 1.69 -7.98
CA ASP A 289 -8.15 1.45 -6.55
C ASP A 289 -8.03 2.79 -5.84
N HIS A 290 -9.14 3.52 -5.67
CA HIS A 290 -9.13 4.90 -5.14
C HIS A 290 -8.95 5.00 -3.62
N THR A 291 -9.11 3.88 -2.91
CA THR A 291 -9.05 3.79 -1.45
C THR A 291 -8.19 2.61 -1.03
N ALA A 292 -7.33 2.84 -0.05
CA ALA A 292 -6.56 1.82 0.63
C ALA A 292 -6.98 1.71 2.10
N TYR A 293 -6.99 0.49 2.60
CA TYR A 293 -7.25 0.13 3.98
C TYR A 293 -5.92 -0.26 4.62
N LEU A 294 -5.58 0.43 5.70
CA LEU A 294 -4.37 0.19 6.45
C LEU A 294 -4.76 -0.20 7.88
N TYR A 295 -4.05 -1.18 8.42
CA TYR A 295 -4.17 -1.57 9.81
C TYR A 295 -3.13 -0.83 10.64
N HIS A 296 -3.54 -0.31 11.79
CA HIS A 296 -2.66 0.30 12.78
C HIS A 296 -2.84 -0.39 14.13
N ASN A 297 -1.77 -1.03 14.59
CA ASN A 297 -1.76 -1.65 15.92
C ASN A 297 -1.36 -0.60 16.95
N LYS A 298 -2.30 0.24 17.34
CA LYS A 298 -2.14 1.32 18.34
C LYS A 298 -1.82 0.78 19.74
N ARG A 299 -0.57 0.38 19.96
CA ARG A 299 0.01 -0.08 21.23
C ARG A 299 0.63 1.08 22.01
N SER A 300 0.94 2.17 21.33
CA SER A 300 1.58 3.36 21.86
C SER A 300 0.67 4.58 21.73
N GLU A 301 1.20 5.73 22.16
CA GLU A 301 0.54 7.03 22.06
C GLU A 301 0.79 7.71 20.71
N GLN A 302 1.42 7.01 19.76
CA GLN A 302 1.69 7.52 18.43
C GLN A 302 0.38 7.79 17.67
N GLN A 303 0.40 8.85 16.88
CA GLN A 303 -0.76 9.35 16.16
C GLN A 303 -0.52 9.30 14.65
N LEU A 304 -1.60 9.06 13.91
CA LEU A 304 -1.58 9.03 12.47
C LEU A 304 -2.04 10.35 11.86
N PHE A 305 -1.34 10.77 10.82
CA PHE A 305 -1.72 11.93 10.02
C PHE A 305 -1.67 11.59 8.55
N ASN A 306 -2.42 12.35 7.75
CA ASN A 306 -2.24 12.39 6.32
C ASN A 306 -1.85 13.78 5.83
N ILE A 307 -1.12 13.80 4.72
CA ILE A 307 -0.89 15.01 3.92
C ILE A 307 -1.66 14.85 2.61
N GLY A 308 -2.44 15.87 2.25
CA GLY A 308 -3.11 15.99 0.96
C GLY A 308 -3.21 17.43 0.49
N GLY A 309 -4.13 17.72 -0.45
CA GLY A 309 -4.31 19.07 -0.99
C GLY A 309 -4.66 20.17 0.02
N TYR A 310 -5.12 19.80 1.21
CA TYR A 310 -5.46 20.73 2.29
C TYR A 310 -4.43 20.76 3.44
N GLY A 311 -3.22 20.24 3.21
CA GLY A 311 -2.16 20.18 4.20
C GLY A 311 -2.23 18.96 5.11
N LEU A 312 -1.68 19.11 6.32
CA LEU A 312 -1.58 18.08 7.36
C LEU A 312 -2.91 17.92 8.11
N ARG A 313 -3.44 16.70 8.18
CA ARG A 313 -4.68 16.37 8.91
C ARG A 313 -4.50 15.12 9.75
N ASN A 314 -5.05 15.12 10.96
CA ASN A 314 -5.09 13.94 11.81
C ASN A 314 -6.06 12.89 11.22
N ILE A 315 -5.67 11.62 11.26
CA ILE A 315 -6.54 10.49 10.90
C ILE A 315 -7.26 10.04 12.16
N VAL A 316 -8.59 10.20 12.16
CA VAL A 316 -9.42 9.73 13.28
C VAL A 316 -9.53 8.21 13.23
N GLU A 317 -8.90 7.55 14.20
CA GLU A 317 -8.88 6.09 14.31
C GLU A 317 -10.08 5.60 15.14
N ASN A 318 -11.24 5.45 14.48
CA ASN A 318 -12.42 4.86 15.12
C ASN A 318 -12.30 3.33 15.27
N SER A 319 -11.36 2.71 14.56
CA SER A 319 -11.04 1.29 14.61
C SER A 319 -9.55 1.09 14.35
N LYS A 320 -9.03 -0.15 14.47
CA LYS A 320 -7.66 -0.48 14.07
C LYS A 320 -7.43 -0.45 12.56
N ILE A 321 -8.49 -0.30 11.76
CA ILE A 321 -8.42 -0.15 10.32
C ILE A 321 -8.87 1.26 9.96
N PHE A 322 -8.10 1.93 9.12
CA PHE A 322 -8.44 3.25 8.60
C PHE A 322 -8.31 3.27 7.07
N GLU A 323 -9.13 4.11 6.46
CA GLU A 323 -9.13 4.32 5.02
C GLU A 323 -8.30 5.56 4.66
N VAL A 324 -7.54 5.45 3.56
CA VAL A 324 -6.80 6.57 2.98
C VAL A 324 -6.97 6.53 1.47
N SER A 325 -7.19 7.68 0.86
CA SER A 325 -7.17 7.79 -0.60
C SER A 325 -5.80 7.41 -1.15
N THR A 326 -5.77 6.69 -2.25
CA THR A 326 -4.53 6.26 -2.92
C THR A 326 -3.93 7.32 -3.84
N ASP A 327 -4.66 8.42 -4.10
CA ASP A 327 -4.20 9.50 -4.96
C ASP A 327 -3.26 10.46 -4.23
N ASN A 328 -1.96 10.19 -4.34
CA ASN A 328 -0.86 11.05 -3.90
C ASN A 328 -0.97 11.50 -2.44
N LYS A 329 -1.45 10.60 -1.58
CA LYS A 329 -1.52 10.81 -0.13
C LYS A 329 -0.26 10.34 0.55
N ILE A 330 0.05 10.98 1.66
CA ILE A 330 1.12 10.55 2.53
C ILE A 330 0.52 10.18 3.87
N VAL A 331 0.95 9.06 4.43
CA VAL A 331 0.62 8.62 5.79
C VAL A 331 1.85 8.85 6.67
N LEU A 332 1.64 9.58 7.75
CA LEU A 332 2.65 9.89 8.75
C LEU A 332 2.34 9.15 10.05
N LEU A 333 3.39 8.73 10.75
CA LEU A 333 3.33 8.35 12.15
C LEU A 333 4.07 9.39 12.98
N SER A 334 3.43 9.88 14.04
CA SER A 334 3.98 10.96 14.86
C SER A 334 3.95 10.66 16.35
N ASP A 335 4.97 11.13 17.06
CA ASP A 335 5.06 11.09 18.52
C ASP A 335 5.37 12.50 19.08
N TYR A 336 4.32 13.31 19.22
CA TYR A 336 4.44 14.69 19.70
C TYR A 336 4.91 14.80 21.15
N LYS A 337 4.80 13.73 21.96
CA LYS A 337 5.27 13.78 23.36
C LYS A 337 6.78 13.92 23.44
N PHE A 338 7.50 13.39 22.46
CA PHE A 338 8.95 13.46 22.40
C PHE A 338 9.45 14.73 21.69
N ASN A 339 8.99 14.97 20.46
CA ASN A 339 9.37 16.11 19.64
C ASN A 339 8.24 16.47 18.66
N CYS A 340 7.88 17.75 18.56
CA CYS A 340 6.85 18.20 17.62
C CYS A 340 7.21 17.98 16.13
N LEU A 341 8.49 17.76 15.85
CA LEU A 341 9.01 17.41 14.53
C LEU A 341 9.09 15.91 14.27
N SER A 342 8.65 15.05 15.19
CA SER A 342 8.69 13.58 15.08
C SER A 342 7.68 13.04 14.06
N ASN A 343 7.61 13.60 12.84
CA ASN A 343 6.69 13.17 11.79
C ASN A 343 7.42 12.28 10.79
N GLU A 344 7.37 10.97 10.98
CA GLU A 344 7.95 10.03 10.02
C GLU A 344 6.95 9.75 8.89
N ILE A 345 7.36 10.00 7.65
CA ILE A 345 6.63 9.49 6.48
C ILE A 345 6.76 7.98 6.50
N ARG A 346 5.64 7.29 6.77
CA ARG A 346 5.56 5.82 6.73
C ARG A 346 5.31 5.35 5.31
N PHE A 347 4.30 5.93 4.67
CA PHE A 347 3.91 5.57 3.31
C PHE A 347 3.60 6.79 2.45
N MET A 348 3.98 6.71 1.18
CA MET A 348 3.53 7.59 0.10
C MET A 348 2.66 6.75 -0.84
N LEU A 349 1.36 7.02 -0.87
CA LEU A 349 0.39 6.29 -1.66
C LEU A 349 0.27 6.97 -3.03
N THR A 350 0.39 6.19 -4.09
CA THR A 350 0.26 6.69 -5.46
C THR A 350 -0.45 5.68 -6.37
N GLN A 351 -1.07 6.19 -7.43
CA GLN A 351 -1.65 5.39 -8.51
C GLN A 351 -0.85 5.52 -9.83
N THR A 352 0.24 6.32 -9.80
CA THR A 352 0.92 6.82 -11.00
C THR A 352 2.38 6.36 -11.06
N ARG A 353 2.61 5.17 -11.61
CA ARG A 353 3.86 4.87 -12.33
C ARG A 353 3.52 4.19 -13.65
N ASN A 354 4.03 4.72 -14.76
CA ASN A 354 3.93 4.10 -16.10
C ASN A 354 4.60 2.72 -16.17
N ASN A 355 5.41 2.38 -15.16
CA ASN A 355 6.06 1.07 -14.97
C ASN A 355 5.22 0.08 -14.16
N PHE A 356 4.07 0.51 -13.62
CA PHE A 356 3.11 -0.45 -13.08
C PHE A 356 2.42 -1.09 -14.28
N ASP A 357 2.92 -2.27 -14.65
CA ASP A 357 2.24 -3.12 -15.59
C ASP A 357 0.88 -3.49 -14.96
N ASN A 358 -0.19 -2.92 -15.50
CA ASN A 358 -1.56 -3.19 -15.05
C ASN A 358 -1.89 -4.69 -15.14
N ASP A 359 -1.08 -5.46 -15.88
CA ASP A 359 -1.29 -6.87 -16.19
C ASP A 359 -0.57 -7.83 -15.21
N ASN A 360 0.29 -7.33 -14.30
CA ASN A 360 0.82 -8.13 -13.19
C ASN A 360 -0.22 -8.30 -12.07
N LEU A 361 -1.34 -8.92 -12.43
CA LEU A 361 -2.26 -9.52 -11.50
C LEU A 361 -1.52 -10.68 -10.81
N PHE A 362 -1.47 -10.68 -9.48
CA PHE A 362 -1.30 -11.95 -8.79
C PHE A 362 -2.52 -12.81 -9.16
N ILE A 363 -2.30 -13.74 -10.08
CA ILE A 363 -3.29 -14.74 -10.48
C ILE A 363 -2.97 -15.96 -9.64
N PRO A 364 -3.82 -16.31 -8.65
CA PRO A 364 -3.60 -17.49 -7.84
C PRO A 364 -3.43 -18.70 -8.74
N ARG A 365 -2.42 -19.50 -8.45
CA ARG A 365 -2.18 -20.71 -9.22
C ARG A 365 -3.00 -21.84 -8.61
N ILE A 366 -4.16 -22.12 -9.21
CA ILE A 366 -4.91 -23.36 -8.97
C ILE A 366 -4.47 -24.42 -9.98
N THR A 367 -4.10 -25.59 -9.47
CA THR A 367 -3.84 -26.78 -10.27
C THR A 367 -4.67 -27.94 -9.77
N TRP A 368 -5.09 -28.80 -10.71
CA TRP A 368 -5.91 -29.96 -10.43
C TRP A 368 -5.05 -31.19 -10.69
N LYS A 369 -4.98 -32.09 -9.72
CA LYS A 369 -4.23 -33.35 -9.85
C LYS A 369 -5.21 -34.50 -9.72
N ASP A 370 -5.09 -35.50 -10.57
CA ASP A 370 -5.79 -36.77 -10.33
C ASP A 370 -4.96 -37.70 -9.43
N ASP A 371 -5.50 -38.89 -9.15
CA ASP A 371 -4.87 -39.90 -8.29
C ASP A 371 -3.47 -40.35 -8.74
N SER A 372 -3.09 -40.09 -10.01
CA SER A 372 -1.76 -40.40 -10.54
C SER A 372 -0.76 -39.25 -10.40
N GLY A 373 -1.19 -38.10 -9.87
CA GLY A 373 -0.37 -36.89 -9.75
C GLY A 373 -0.27 -36.07 -11.04
N LEU A 374 -0.93 -36.50 -12.12
CA LEU A 374 -0.96 -35.78 -13.39
C LEU A 374 -1.73 -34.47 -13.24
N VAL A 375 -1.10 -33.35 -13.57
CA VAL A 375 -1.73 -32.02 -13.56
C VAL A 375 -2.68 -31.90 -14.75
N LYS A 376 -3.95 -31.63 -14.47
CA LYS A 376 -4.97 -31.33 -15.48
C LYS A 376 -5.28 -29.84 -15.51
N GLN A 377 -5.33 -29.29 -16.71
CA GLN A 377 -5.90 -27.98 -16.97
C GLN A 377 -7.40 -28.20 -17.14
N LEU A 378 -8.21 -27.86 -16.14
CA LEU A 378 -9.66 -27.91 -16.27
C LEU A 378 -10.14 -26.64 -16.96
N SER A 379 -10.77 -26.79 -18.11
CA SER A 379 -11.59 -25.77 -18.74
C SER A 379 -12.97 -25.72 -18.07
N GLU A 380 -13.75 -24.69 -18.38
CA GLU A 380 -15.14 -24.57 -17.92
C GLU A 380 -16.03 -25.77 -18.31
N ASP A 381 -15.57 -26.62 -19.25
CA ASP A 381 -16.36 -27.69 -19.86
C ASP A 381 -16.00 -29.11 -19.32
N ASP A 382 -15.10 -29.23 -18.33
CA ASP A 382 -14.47 -30.51 -17.91
C ASP A 382 -15.11 -31.21 -16.67
N ILE A 383 -16.39 -31.00 -16.36
CA ILE A 383 -17.06 -31.65 -15.21
C ILE A 383 -17.14 -33.18 -15.33
N GLU A 384 -17.18 -33.74 -16.54
CA GLU A 384 -17.19 -35.20 -16.75
C GLU A 384 -15.94 -35.85 -16.14
N LEU A 385 -14.78 -35.18 -16.23
CA LEU A 385 -13.51 -35.64 -15.65
C LEU A 385 -13.52 -35.64 -14.11
N LEU A 386 -14.19 -34.66 -13.50
CA LEU A 386 -14.38 -34.55 -12.05
C LEU A 386 -15.35 -35.58 -11.48
N SER A 387 -16.21 -36.17 -12.32
CA SER A 387 -17.28 -37.08 -11.89
C SER A 387 -16.86 -38.56 -11.78
N LEU A 388 -15.70 -38.92 -12.35
CA LEU A 388 -15.23 -40.30 -12.49
C LEU A 388 -13.97 -40.61 -11.67
N LYS A 389 -13.25 -39.60 -11.19
CA LYS A 389 -11.99 -39.74 -10.47
C LYS A 389 -11.94 -38.84 -9.25
N LYS A 390 -11.12 -39.22 -8.27
CA LYS A 390 -10.78 -38.33 -7.16
C LYS A 390 -9.80 -37.27 -7.66
N VAL A 391 -10.06 -36.02 -7.29
CA VAL A 391 -9.31 -34.86 -7.77
C VAL A 391 -8.84 -34.03 -6.59
N TYR A 392 -7.55 -33.73 -6.60
CA TYR A 392 -6.88 -32.89 -5.62
C TYR A 392 -6.74 -31.49 -6.19
N ILE A 393 -7.16 -30.50 -5.40
CA ILE A 393 -6.99 -29.08 -5.71
C ILE A 393 -5.76 -28.60 -4.96
N ASP A 394 -4.75 -28.18 -5.72
CA ASP A 394 -3.53 -27.60 -5.18
C ASP A 394 -3.47 -26.13 -5.57
N ALA A 395 -3.41 -25.26 -4.56
CA ALA A 395 -3.45 -23.82 -4.69
C ALA A 395 -2.37 -23.19 -3.81
N ASP A 396 -1.78 -22.09 -4.30
CA ASP A 396 -0.84 -21.24 -3.56
C ASP A 396 -1.53 -20.23 -2.62
N VAL A 397 -2.85 -20.23 -2.60
CA VAL A 397 -3.70 -19.47 -1.67
C VAL A 397 -4.74 -20.38 -1.00
N ASP A 398 -5.26 -19.95 0.14
CA ASP A 398 -6.40 -20.60 0.76
C ASP A 398 -7.66 -20.42 -0.09
N PHE A 399 -8.51 -21.45 -0.09
CA PHE A 399 -9.74 -21.46 -0.87
C PHE A 399 -10.86 -22.22 -0.17
N VAL A 400 -12.07 -21.93 -0.60
CA VAL A 400 -13.30 -22.61 -0.22
C VAL A 400 -13.97 -23.14 -1.47
N THR A 401 -14.29 -24.43 -1.47
CA THR A 401 -15.07 -25.05 -2.54
C THR A 401 -16.54 -25.15 -2.13
N CYS A 402 -17.43 -24.63 -2.98
CA CYS A 402 -18.87 -24.72 -2.85
C CYS A 402 -19.43 -25.55 -4.00
N ILE A 403 -20.18 -26.61 -3.70
CA ILE A 403 -20.85 -27.44 -4.70
C ILE A 403 -22.34 -27.11 -4.65
N VAL A 404 -22.88 -26.62 -5.75
CA VAL A 404 -24.26 -26.16 -5.88
C VAL A 404 -25.05 -27.13 -6.74
N LYS A 405 -26.23 -27.55 -6.25
CA LYS A 405 -27.20 -28.36 -6.99
C LYS A 405 -28.60 -27.82 -6.75
N GLY A 406 -29.13 -27.05 -7.72
CA GLY A 406 -30.40 -26.34 -7.54
C GLY A 406 -30.33 -25.36 -6.37
N VAL A 407 -31.15 -25.58 -5.34
CA VAL A 407 -31.18 -24.74 -4.12
C VAL A 407 -30.24 -25.22 -3.00
N CYS A 408 -29.57 -26.37 -3.17
CA CYS A 408 -28.67 -26.92 -2.16
C CYS A 408 -27.22 -26.48 -2.40
N ILE A 409 -26.52 -26.08 -1.33
CA ILE A 409 -25.11 -25.67 -1.34
C ILE A 409 -24.35 -26.51 -0.32
N GLU A 410 -23.36 -27.27 -0.79
CA GLU A 410 -22.40 -27.99 0.05
C GLU A 410 -21.09 -27.19 0.10
N LYS A 411 -20.68 -26.71 1.28
CA LYS A 411 -19.43 -25.95 1.49
C LYS A 411 -18.35 -26.87 2.04
N SER A 412 -17.16 -26.83 1.46
CA SER A 412 -16.00 -27.64 1.87
C SER A 412 -14.70 -26.85 1.74
N THR A 413 -13.83 -26.96 2.74
CA THR A 413 -12.43 -26.49 2.68
C THR A 413 -11.46 -27.62 2.33
N LYS A 414 -11.97 -28.81 2.03
CA LYS A 414 -11.12 -29.96 1.70
C LYS A 414 -10.45 -29.74 0.35
N ARG A 415 -9.14 -30.01 0.28
CA ARG A 415 -8.34 -30.01 -0.96
C ARG A 415 -8.62 -31.19 -1.89
N VAL A 416 -9.68 -31.94 -1.63
CA VAL A 416 -10.01 -33.19 -2.28
C VAL A 416 -11.48 -33.19 -2.63
N LEU A 417 -11.79 -33.44 -3.91
CA LEU A 417 -13.13 -33.69 -4.41
C LEU A 417 -13.28 -35.17 -4.76
N GLU A 418 -14.31 -35.79 -4.18
CA GLU A 418 -14.66 -37.20 -4.38
C GLU A 418 -16.17 -37.31 -4.64
N GLY A 419 -16.56 -38.04 -5.69
CA GLY A 419 -17.95 -38.40 -5.97
C GLY A 419 -18.51 -37.90 -7.31
N LYS A 420 -19.77 -38.25 -7.60
CA LYS A 420 -20.45 -37.86 -8.85
C LYS A 420 -20.93 -36.40 -8.78
N HIS A 421 -20.25 -35.52 -9.51
CA HIS A 421 -20.57 -34.09 -9.60
C HIS A 421 -21.30 -33.68 -10.90
N LEU A 422 -21.77 -34.63 -11.70
CA LEU A 422 -22.52 -34.38 -12.93
C LEU A 422 -23.77 -33.51 -12.66
N GLY A 423 -23.99 -32.47 -13.48
CA GLY A 423 -25.10 -31.52 -13.28
C GLY A 423 -25.03 -30.67 -12.01
N ARG A 424 -23.84 -30.53 -11.40
CA ARG A 424 -23.59 -29.61 -10.28
C ARG A 424 -22.69 -28.47 -10.73
N LYS A 425 -22.84 -27.31 -10.11
CA LYS A 425 -21.95 -26.16 -10.28
C LYS A 425 -20.92 -26.15 -9.15
N ILE A 426 -19.64 -26.11 -9.50
CA ILE A 426 -18.54 -26.07 -8.53
C ILE A 426 -17.99 -24.66 -8.54
N ILE A 427 -17.96 -24.03 -7.37
CA ILE A 427 -17.48 -22.67 -7.17
C ILE A 427 -16.29 -22.76 -6.23
N ILE A 428 -15.10 -22.37 -6.69
CA ILE A 428 -13.93 -22.23 -5.83
C ILE A 428 -13.73 -20.74 -5.56
N SER A 429 -14.01 -20.33 -4.33
CA SER A 429 -13.76 -18.97 -3.87
C SER A 429 -12.38 -18.91 -3.24
N MET A 430 -11.54 -18.02 -3.74
CA MET A 430 -10.22 -17.67 -3.17
C MET A 430 -10.31 -16.30 -2.47
N GLU A 431 -11.50 -15.98 -1.95
CA GLU A 431 -11.81 -14.73 -1.27
C GLU A 431 -11.32 -13.47 -2.03
N PRO A 432 -10.35 -12.65 -1.57
CA PRO A 432 -10.06 -11.38 -2.23
C PRO A 432 -9.41 -11.55 -3.60
N PHE A 433 -8.94 -12.77 -3.93
CA PHE A 433 -8.31 -13.09 -5.21
C PHE A 433 -9.29 -13.56 -6.29
N GLY A 434 -10.59 -13.59 -5.97
CA GLY A 434 -11.65 -13.88 -6.93
C GLY A 434 -12.23 -15.28 -6.77
N THR A 435 -12.92 -15.75 -7.82
CA THR A 435 -13.69 -16.99 -7.78
C THR A 435 -13.62 -17.68 -9.13
N THR A 436 -13.34 -18.98 -9.11
CA THR A 436 -13.38 -19.86 -10.28
C THR A 436 -14.68 -20.64 -10.27
N VAL A 437 -15.38 -20.67 -11.39
CA VAL A 437 -16.67 -21.37 -11.54
C VAL A 437 -16.52 -22.44 -12.61
N ILE A 438 -16.91 -23.66 -12.29
CA ILE A 438 -16.98 -24.79 -13.23
C ILE A 438 -18.44 -25.24 -13.27
N GLU A 439 -19.02 -25.28 -14.47
CA GLU A 439 -20.44 -25.59 -14.67
C GLU A 439 -20.65 -26.48 -15.90
N ASP A 440 -21.53 -27.47 -15.77
CA ASP A 440 -21.79 -28.45 -16.81
C ASP A 440 -22.65 -27.82 -17.92
N LYS A 441 -22.02 -27.27 -18.95
CA LYS A 441 -22.73 -26.65 -20.07
C LYS A 441 -23.51 -27.65 -20.94
N LYS A 442 -23.23 -28.96 -20.87
CA LYS A 442 -24.02 -29.98 -21.60
C LYS A 442 -25.40 -30.18 -20.98
N ALA A 443 -25.54 -29.93 -19.67
CA ALA A 443 -26.85 -29.88 -19.01
C ALA A 443 -27.67 -28.66 -19.44
N VAL A 444 -27.01 -27.53 -19.78
CA VAL A 444 -27.67 -26.28 -20.18
C VAL A 444 -28.12 -26.30 -21.66
N LYS A 445 -27.43 -27.04 -22.54
CA LYS A 445 -27.78 -27.13 -23.97
C LYS A 445 -29.00 -28.01 -24.31
N ARG A 446 -29.64 -28.67 -23.34
CA ARG A 446 -30.87 -29.46 -23.58
C ARG A 446 -32.17 -28.67 -23.52
N GLU A 447 -32.13 -27.37 -23.22
CA GLU A 447 -33.33 -26.51 -23.16
C GLU A 447 -33.52 -25.59 -24.38
N GLY A 448 -32.71 -25.74 -25.45
CA GLY A 448 -32.69 -24.81 -26.59
C GLY A 448 -33.21 -25.30 -27.95
N GLU A 449 -33.58 -26.58 -28.11
CA GLU A 449 -34.19 -27.08 -29.35
C GLU A 449 -35.50 -27.81 -29.00
N SER A 450 -36.56 -27.03 -28.80
CA SER A 450 -37.90 -27.55 -28.60
C SER A 450 -38.53 -27.89 -29.95
N ASN A 451 -38.40 -29.15 -30.38
CA ASN A 451 -39.60 -29.83 -30.91
C ASN A 451 -40.45 -30.14 -29.68
N LEU A 452 -41.34 -29.21 -29.32
CA LEU A 452 -42.22 -29.37 -28.17
C LEU A 452 -43.25 -30.44 -28.55
N ASP A 453 -43.14 -31.62 -27.94
CA ASP A 453 -44.14 -32.68 -28.09
C ASP A 453 -45.43 -32.27 -27.35
N ILE A 454 -46.33 -31.60 -28.08
CA ILE A 454 -47.64 -31.16 -27.59
C ILE A 454 -48.43 -32.36 -27.03
N GLU A 455 -48.30 -33.56 -27.59
CA GLU A 455 -49.00 -34.74 -27.10
C GLU A 455 -48.50 -35.18 -25.70
N SER A 456 -47.19 -35.07 -25.46
CA SER A 456 -46.61 -35.32 -24.14
C SER A 456 -47.16 -34.34 -23.09
N ILE A 457 -47.25 -33.06 -23.45
CA ILE A 457 -47.79 -32.04 -22.54
C ILE A 457 -49.28 -32.28 -22.25
N ILE A 458 -50.07 -32.65 -23.26
CA ILE A 458 -51.50 -32.98 -23.09
C ILE A 458 -51.68 -34.14 -22.10
N LYS A 459 -50.87 -35.20 -22.21
CA LYS A 459 -50.90 -36.34 -21.27
C LYS A 459 -50.62 -35.91 -19.83
N GLU A 460 -49.68 -35.01 -19.62
CA GLU A 460 -49.35 -34.48 -18.29
C GLU A 460 -50.42 -33.51 -17.76
N LEU A 461 -51.05 -32.71 -18.63
CA LEU A 461 -52.16 -31.82 -18.25
C LEU A 461 -53.37 -32.62 -17.73
N TYR A 462 -53.66 -33.80 -18.28
CA TYR A 462 -54.70 -34.69 -17.74
C TYR A 462 -54.36 -35.26 -16.36
N ARG A 463 -53.06 -35.39 -16.03
CA ARG A 463 -52.59 -35.90 -14.74
C ARG A 463 -52.56 -34.81 -13.66
N CYS A 464 -52.69 -33.55 -14.04
CA CYS A 464 -52.70 -32.42 -13.10
C CYS A 464 -53.95 -32.46 -12.20
N SER A 465 -53.76 -32.92 -10.96
CA SER A 465 -54.82 -33.07 -9.93
C SER A 465 -54.48 -32.28 -8.65
N SER A 466 -53.88 -31.10 -8.81
CA SER A 466 -53.46 -30.23 -7.70
C SER A 466 -54.52 -29.20 -7.31
N ALA A 467 -54.26 -28.45 -6.22
CA ALA A 467 -55.11 -27.35 -5.78
C ALA A 467 -55.42 -26.37 -6.93
N MET A 468 -56.69 -25.95 -7.02
CA MET A 468 -57.17 -25.08 -8.08
C MET A 468 -56.77 -23.64 -7.80
N VAL A 469 -56.23 -22.96 -8.81
CA VAL A 469 -55.87 -21.54 -8.77
C VAL A 469 -56.67 -20.75 -9.81
N PRO A 470 -56.95 -19.45 -9.57
CA PRO A 470 -57.59 -18.60 -10.56
C PRO A 470 -56.80 -18.55 -11.86
N ILE A 471 -57.48 -18.61 -13.00
CA ILE A 471 -56.84 -18.39 -14.30
C ILE A 471 -56.35 -16.93 -14.41
N ASN A 472 -55.18 -16.72 -15.01
CA ASN A 472 -54.56 -15.41 -15.20
C ASN A 472 -54.56 -15.00 -16.69
N ARG A 473 -53.92 -13.87 -17.01
CA ARG A 473 -53.79 -13.40 -18.41
C ARG A 473 -53.04 -14.40 -19.30
N ASP A 474 -52.01 -15.07 -18.77
CA ASP A 474 -51.20 -16.05 -19.52
C ASP A 474 -52.02 -17.25 -20.00
N PHE A 475 -53.02 -17.67 -19.21
CA PHE A 475 -53.95 -18.72 -19.61
C PHE A 475 -54.69 -18.38 -20.91
N PHE A 476 -55.13 -17.14 -21.11
CA PHE A 476 -55.90 -16.76 -22.29
C PHE A 476 -55.06 -16.72 -23.58
N GLU A 477 -53.76 -16.50 -23.48
CA GLU A 477 -52.84 -16.57 -24.62
C GLU A 477 -52.70 -18.02 -25.11
N VAL A 478 -52.47 -18.95 -24.19
CA VAL A 478 -52.40 -20.38 -24.51
C VAL A 478 -53.78 -20.93 -24.93
N TYR A 479 -54.87 -20.38 -24.39
CA TYR A 479 -56.24 -20.75 -24.78
C TYR A 479 -56.52 -20.42 -26.25
N ARG A 480 -56.11 -19.23 -26.72
CA ARG A 480 -56.23 -18.84 -28.14
C ARG A 480 -55.39 -19.74 -29.04
N PHE A 481 -54.18 -20.10 -28.62
CA PHE A 481 -53.36 -21.05 -29.35
C PHE A 481 -54.04 -22.42 -29.47
N ALA A 482 -54.59 -22.93 -28.35
CA ALA A 482 -55.25 -24.22 -28.31
C ALA A 482 -56.43 -24.33 -29.28
N VAL A 483 -57.24 -23.25 -29.42
CA VAL A 483 -58.37 -23.19 -30.36
C VAL A 483 -57.96 -23.53 -31.80
N ASN A 484 -56.76 -23.12 -32.22
CA ASN A 484 -56.31 -23.23 -33.61
C ASN A 484 -55.38 -24.41 -33.86
N ASN A 485 -54.78 -25.00 -32.82
CA ASN A 485 -53.64 -25.93 -32.99
C ASN A 485 -53.82 -27.29 -32.33
N SER A 486 -54.74 -27.46 -31.37
CA SER A 486 -54.99 -28.76 -30.75
C SER A 486 -56.38 -28.83 -30.11
N GLU A 487 -57.25 -29.65 -30.70
CA GLU A 487 -58.61 -29.89 -30.20
C GLU A 487 -58.60 -30.41 -28.75
N GLU A 488 -57.63 -31.26 -28.43
CA GLU A 488 -57.55 -31.90 -27.12
C GLU A 488 -57.01 -30.96 -26.03
N LEU A 489 -56.02 -30.13 -26.35
CA LEU A 489 -55.58 -29.05 -25.48
C LEU A 489 -56.73 -28.04 -25.26
N PHE A 490 -57.47 -27.71 -26.32
CA PHE A 490 -58.63 -26.82 -26.23
C PHE A 490 -59.70 -27.39 -25.29
N ARG A 491 -59.97 -28.70 -25.33
CA ARG A 491 -60.93 -29.35 -24.44
C ARG A 491 -60.54 -29.22 -22.96
N ILE A 492 -59.27 -29.45 -22.63
CA ILE A 492 -58.75 -29.30 -21.25
C ILE A 492 -58.91 -27.86 -20.79
N MET A 493 -58.45 -26.90 -21.61
CA MET A 493 -58.49 -25.50 -21.23
C MET A 493 -59.91 -24.94 -21.17
N LYS A 494 -60.82 -25.37 -22.06
CA LYS A 494 -62.24 -24.98 -22.01
C LYS A 494 -62.88 -25.39 -20.69
N ASN A 495 -62.56 -26.57 -20.17
CA ASN A 495 -63.03 -27.02 -18.86
C ASN A 495 -62.53 -26.10 -17.72
N TRP A 496 -61.29 -25.61 -17.79
CA TRP A 496 -60.74 -24.67 -16.80
C TRP A 496 -61.30 -23.25 -16.96
N ALA A 497 -61.53 -22.80 -18.19
CA ALA A 497 -62.13 -21.51 -18.50
C ALA A 497 -63.56 -21.41 -17.93
N VAL A 498 -64.37 -22.46 -18.08
CA VAL A 498 -65.73 -22.53 -17.51
C VAL A 498 -65.70 -22.44 -15.99
N LYS A 499 -64.74 -23.11 -15.35
CA LYS A 499 -64.57 -23.10 -13.88
C LYS A 499 -63.85 -21.85 -13.36
N LYS A 500 -63.35 -20.97 -14.26
CA LYS A 500 -62.45 -19.84 -13.96
C LYS A 500 -61.22 -20.20 -13.12
N GLN A 501 -60.85 -21.48 -13.13
CA GLN A 501 -59.79 -22.04 -12.29
C GLN A 501 -59.10 -23.20 -13.01
N MET A 502 -57.81 -23.37 -12.74
CA MET A 502 -56.98 -24.46 -13.27
C MET A 502 -56.12 -25.09 -12.14
N PRO A 503 -55.67 -26.35 -12.25
CA PRO A 503 -54.74 -26.92 -11.30
C PRO A 503 -53.42 -26.13 -11.25
N TYR A 504 -52.89 -25.85 -10.06
CA TYR A 504 -51.63 -25.12 -9.90
C TYR A 504 -50.46 -25.76 -10.68
N ALA A 505 -50.38 -27.09 -10.68
CA ALA A 505 -49.37 -27.85 -11.43
C ALA A 505 -49.40 -27.57 -12.95
N ALA A 506 -50.57 -27.19 -13.50
CA ALA A 506 -50.72 -26.88 -14.92
C ALA A 506 -50.00 -25.58 -15.32
N VAL A 507 -49.75 -24.66 -14.38
CA VAL A 507 -49.11 -23.35 -14.64
C VAL A 507 -47.76 -23.51 -15.35
N ARG A 508 -46.93 -24.46 -14.91
CA ARG A 508 -45.60 -24.70 -15.52
C ARG A 508 -45.71 -25.14 -16.98
N TYR A 509 -46.72 -25.94 -17.32
CA TYR A 509 -46.93 -26.43 -18.67
C TYR A 509 -47.48 -25.32 -19.58
N LEU A 510 -48.31 -24.41 -19.05
CA LEU A 510 -48.75 -23.22 -19.79
C LEU A 510 -47.57 -22.29 -20.12
N TYR A 511 -46.62 -22.11 -19.20
CA TYR A 511 -45.39 -21.36 -19.48
C TYR A 511 -44.56 -22.00 -20.59
N ARG A 512 -44.42 -23.33 -20.58
CA ARG A 512 -43.72 -24.07 -21.65
C ARG A 512 -44.36 -23.89 -23.01
N ILE A 513 -45.70 -23.97 -23.10
CA ILE A 513 -46.41 -23.71 -24.37
C ILE A 513 -46.19 -22.26 -24.81
N LYS A 514 -46.21 -21.30 -23.88
CA LYS A 514 -46.02 -19.87 -24.17
C LYS A 514 -44.60 -19.53 -24.65
N GLU A 515 -43.57 -20.23 -24.16
CA GLU A 515 -42.20 -20.04 -24.66
C GLU A 515 -42.07 -20.42 -26.13
N VAL A 516 -42.81 -21.44 -26.59
CA VAL A 516 -42.87 -21.78 -28.03
C VAL A 516 -43.57 -20.70 -28.82
N LEU A 517 -44.68 -20.15 -28.33
CA LEU A 517 -45.40 -19.05 -29.00
C LEU A 517 -44.54 -17.81 -29.23
N LYS A 518 -43.55 -17.57 -28.36
CA LYS A 518 -42.61 -16.45 -28.51
C LYS A 518 -41.55 -16.72 -29.59
N ASN A 519 -41.24 -17.99 -29.86
CA ASN A 519 -40.23 -18.39 -30.84
C ASN A 519 -40.80 -18.55 -32.26
N GLU A 520 -42.12 -18.69 -32.44
CA GLU A 520 -42.76 -18.75 -33.77
C GLU A 520 -43.07 -17.38 -34.40
N HIS A 521 -42.89 -16.29 -33.65
CA HIS A 521 -43.15 -14.91 -34.09
C HIS A 521 -41.87 -14.08 -34.32
N TYR A 522 -40.70 -14.72 -34.45
CA TYR A 522 -39.43 -14.10 -34.81
C TYR A 522 -38.88 -14.61 -36.15
#